data_AF-A0A7V1LTE5-F1
#
_entry.id   AF-A0A7V1LTE5-F1
#
_cell.length_a   1.000
_cell.length_b   1.000
_cell.length_c   1.000
_cell.angle_alpha   90.00
_cell.angle_beta   90.00
_cell.angle_gamma   90.00
#
_symmetry.space_group_name_H-M   'P 1'
#
loop_
_entity.id
_entity.type
_entity.pdbx_description
1 polymer ?
#
loop_
_entity_poly.entity_id
_entity_poly.type
_entity_poly.pdbx_seq_one_letter_code
_entity_poly.pdbx_strand_id
1 'polypeptide(L)'
;HADESNAYDLLHAKYRVKRVNHSLNYIDLKTKTSINQAESYFSRLKRAYYGQHHHFGINYLAYYANEMAYREDFRRVDNKTICYDILFKALNSPVSPELCGYWQGNKRK
;
A
#
# COMPACT_ATOMS: atom_id res chain seq x y z
N HIS A 1 4.84 -14.39 4.74
CA HIS A 1 3.42 -14.50 5.12
C HIS A 1 2.61 -14.35 3.86
N ALA A 2 1.71 -15.29 3.59
CA ALA A 2 0.96 -15.32 2.35
C ALA A 2 -0.50 -15.67 2.66
N ASP A 3 -1.40 -15.11 1.85
CA ASP A 3 -2.85 -15.36 1.87
C ASP A 3 -3.18 -16.78 1.37
N GLU A 4 -4.39 -17.28 1.62
CA GLU A 4 -4.89 -18.63 1.29
C GLU A 4 -4.99 -18.93 -0.22
N SER A 5 -4.53 -18.03 -1.09
CA SER A 5 -4.53 -18.25 -2.53
C SER A 5 -3.54 -19.35 -2.94
N ASN A 6 -4.02 -20.35 -3.68
CA ASN A 6 -3.22 -21.41 -4.31
C ASN A 6 -2.06 -20.88 -5.18
N ALA A 7 -2.07 -19.59 -5.56
CA ALA A 7 -0.97 -18.95 -6.28
C ALA A 7 0.35 -18.92 -5.48
N TYR A 8 0.30 -19.03 -4.15
CA TYR A 8 1.47 -18.94 -3.27
C TYR A 8 2.06 -20.30 -2.87
N ASP A 9 1.51 -21.42 -3.35
CA ASP A 9 2.04 -22.77 -3.07
C ASP A 9 3.48 -22.94 -3.58
N LEU A 10 3.85 -22.26 -4.67
CA LEU A 10 5.21 -22.26 -5.22
C LEU A 10 6.25 -21.64 -4.27
N LEU A 11 5.86 -20.73 -3.36
CA LEU A 11 6.77 -20.12 -2.38
C LEU A 11 7.07 -21.05 -1.19
N HIS A 12 6.24 -22.07 -0.98
CA HIS A 12 6.36 -23.04 0.11
C HIS A 12 7.53 -24.02 -0.12
N ALA A 13 7.98 -24.16 -1.36
CA ALA A 13 9.11 -25.02 -1.73
C ALA A 13 10.48 -24.45 -1.33
N LYS A 14 10.60 -23.12 -1.16
CA LYS A 14 11.90 -22.46 -0.96
C LYS A 14 12.02 -21.65 0.34
N TYR A 15 10.90 -21.28 0.97
CA TYR A 15 10.90 -20.44 2.17
C TYR A 15 10.03 -21.04 3.28
N ARG A 16 10.41 -20.78 4.54
CA ARG A 16 9.65 -21.20 5.74
C ARG A 16 8.41 -20.29 5.91
N VAL A 17 7.41 -20.48 5.06
CA VAL A 17 6.18 -19.68 5.03
C VAL A 17 5.20 -20.19 6.11
N LYS A 18 4.80 -19.31 7.03
CA LYS A 18 3.71 -19.58 7.98
C LYS A 18 2.40 -19.00 7.44
N ARG A 19 1.39 -19.86 7.30
CA ARG A 19 0.01 -19.52 6.90
C ARG A 19 -0.79 -19.09 8.13
N VAL A 20 -1.67 -18.11 7.98
CA VAL A 20 -2.68 -17.76 8.98
C VAL A 20 -4.03 -17.93 8.29
N ASN A 21 -4.89 -18.77 8.86
CA ASN A 21 -6.25 -18.99 8.37
C ASN A 21 -7.18 -17.99 9.10
N HIS A 22 -7.68 -17.00 8.36
CA HIS A 22 -8.54 -15.93 8.88
C HIS A 22 -10.00 -16.33 9.09
N SER A 23 -10.38 -17.57 8.75
CA SER A 23 -11.71 -18.11 9.05
C SER A 23 -11.81 -18.72 10.46
N LEU A 24 -10.68 -19.06 11.10
CA LEU A 24 -10.65 -19.74 12.40
C LEU A 24 -9.98 -18.94 13.52
N ASN A 25 -9.02 -18.05 13.24
CA ASN A 25 -8.34 -17.26 14.27
C ASN A 25 -7.94 -15.86 13.77
N TYR A 26 -8.30 -14.81 14.52
CA TYR A 26 -7.93 -13.40 14.26
C TYR A 26 -6.42 -13.13 14.38
N ILE A 27 -5.71 -13.99 15.14
CA ILE A 27 -4.25 -13.99 15.36
C ILE A 27 -3.82 -15.45 15.58
N ASP A 28 -2.73 -15.90 14.96
CA ASP A 28 -2.11 -17.17 15.36
C ASP A 28 -1.35 -16.97 16.69
N LEU A 29 -2.03 -17.28 17.81
CA LEU A 29 -1.53 -17.13 19.18
C LEU A 29 -0.24 -17.94 19.45
N LYS A 30 0.07 -18.96 18.64
CA LYS A 30 1.31 -19.74 18.76
C LYS A 30 2.51 -19.08 18.10
N THR A 31 2.32 -18.22 17.10
CA THR A 31 3.42 -17.66 16.30
C THR A 31 3.51 -16.14 16.31
N LYS A 32 2.54 -15.43 16.94
CA LYS A 32 2.43 -13.96 16.95
C LYS A 32 2.47 -13.33 15.54
N THR A 33 2.07 -14.11 14.54
CA THR A 33 2.09 -13.67 13.14
C THR A 33 0.72 -13.07 12.78
N SER A 34 0.67 -11.81 12.36
CA SER A 34 -0.56 -11.17 11.86
C SER A 34 -0.41 -10.71 10.41
N ILE A 35 -1.35 -11.07 9.54
CA ILE A 35 -1.45 -10.56 8.16
C ILE A 35 -2.29 -9.27 8.09
N ASN A 36 -2.88 -8.88 9.22
CA ASN A 36 -3.84 -7.78 9.37
C ASN A 36 -3.34 -6.44 8.80
N GLN A 37 -2.02 -6.14 8.85
CA GLN A 37 -1.48 -4.92 8.24
C GLN A 37 -1.51 -5.00 6.71
N ALA A 38 -1.13 -6.14 6.13
CA ALA A 38 -1.17 -6.34 4.68
C ALA A 38 -2.62 -6.30 4.16
N GLU A 39 -3.55 -6.97 4.84
CA GLU A 39 -4.98 -6.92 4.50
C GLU A 39 -5.58 -5.51 4.61
N SER A 40 -5.21 -4.78 5.66
CA SER A 40 -5.65 -3.40 5.86
C SER A 40 -5.16 -2.51 4.71
N TYR A 41 -3.88 -2.63 4.34
CA TYR A 41 -3.31 -1.93 3.18
C TYR A 41 -4.02 -2.29 1.87
N PHE A 42 -4.17 -3.57 1.54
CA PHE A 42 -4.84 -3.98 0.30
C PHE A 42 -6.31 -3.55 0.25
N SER A 43 -6.99 -3.55 1.39
CA SER A 43 -8.36 -3.06 1.51
C SER A 43 -8.46 -1.55 1.29
N ARG A 44 -7.44 -0.78 1.68
CA ARG A 44 -7.35 0.66 1.41
C ARG A 44 -7.05 0.92 -0.07
N LEU A 45 -6.08 0.22 -0.65
CA LEU A 45 -5.72 0.35 -2.06
C LEU A 45 -6.90 0.02 -2.98
N LYS A 46 -7.63 -1.08 -2.70
CA LYS A 46 -8.85 -1.43 -3.44
C LYS A 46 -9.93 -0.35 -3.34
N ARG A 47 -10.20 0.19 -2.14
CA ARG A 47 -11.17 1.27 -1.97
C ARG A 47 -10.77 2.55 -2.72
N ALA A 48 -9.47 2.87 -2.73
CA ALA A 48 -8.97 4.01 -3.47
C ALA A 48 -9.16 3.84 -4.99
N TYR A 49 -8.90 2.64 -5.50
CA TYR A 49 -9.09 2.28 -6.91
C TYR A 49 -10.55 2.37 -7.37
N TYR A 50 -11.49 1.91 -6.54
CA TYR A 50 -12.91 1.90 -6.91
C TYR A 50 -13.64 3.23 -6.65
N GLY A 51 -13.21 4.04 -5.68
CA GLY A 51 -14.00 5.19 -5.22
C GLY A 51 -13.29 6.53 -5.06
N GLN A 52 -11.98 6.55 -4.80
CA GLN A 52 -11.27 7.83 -4.58
C GLN A 52 -10.75 8.40 -5.90
N HIS A 53 -10.23 7.53 -6.77
CA HIS A 53 -9.67 7.92 -8.06
C HIS A 53 -10.54 7.39 -9.19
N HIS A 54 -10.63 8.15 -10.28
CA HIS A 54 -11.23 7.68 -11.52
C HIS A 54 -10.26 6.72 -12.23
N HIS A 55 -10.18 5.49 -11.73
CA HIS A 55 -9.40 4.37 -12.28
C HIS A 55 -7.96 4.73 -12.69
N PHE A 56 -6.98 4.46 -11.83
CA PHE A 56 -5.57 4.66 -12.20
C PHE A 56 -4.98 3.44 -12.92
N GLY A 57 -4.30 3.67 -14.04
CA GLY A 57 -3.59 2.64 -14.80
C GLY A 57 -2.23 2.29 -14.19
N ILE A 58 -1.57 1.28 -14.79
CA ILE A 58 -0.28 0.74 -14.33
C ILE A 58 0.83 1.80 -14.33
N ASN A 59 0.80 2.75 -15.27
CA ASN A 59 1.87 3.74 -15.49
C ASN A 59 2.24 4.55 -14.24
N TYR A 60 1.27 4.79 -13.35
CA TYR A 60 1.50 5.52 -12.10
C TYR A 60 1.09 4.72 -10.87
N LEU A 61 0.86 3.41 -11.01
CA LEU A 61 0.42 2.52 -9.93
C LEU A 61 1.33 2.59 -8.71
N ALA A 62 2.64 2.71 -8.91
CA ALA A 62 3.61 2.85 -7.83
C ALA A 62 3.36 4.10 -6.96
N TYR A 63 2.98 5.23 -7.56
CA TYR A 63 2.66 6.45 -6.80
C TYR A 63 1.39 6.29 -5.98
N TYR A 64 0.33 5.72 -6.55
CA TYR A 64 -0.91 5.45 -5.82
C TYR A 64 -0.70 4.43 -4.71
N ALA A 65 0.08 3.38 -4.96
CA ALA A 65 0.45 2.39 -3.94
C ALA A 65 1.21 3.06 -2.77
N ASN A 66 2.19 3.91 -3.07
CA ASN A 66 2.95 4.64 -2.06
C ASN A 66 2.08 5.61 -1.26
N GLU A 67 1.13 6.32 -1.90
CA GLU A 67 0.16 7.16 -1.20
C GLU A 67 -0.68 6.33 -0.23
N MET A 68 -1.19 5.18 -0.67
CA MET A 68 -2.01 4.31 0.18
C MET A 68 -1.21 3.69 1.33
N ALA A 69 0.08 3.41 1.12
CA ALA A 69 0.97 2.93 2.16
C ALA A 69 1.17 4.01 3.23
N TYR A 70 1.49 5.23 2.80
CA TYR A 70 1.61 6.38 3.70
C TYR A 70 0.32 6.60 4.50
N ARG A 71 -0.84 6.60 3.85
CA ARG A 71 -2.13 6.78 4.53
C ARG A 71 -2.48 5.64 5.49
N GLU A 72 -1.98 4.44 5.25
CA GLU A 72 -2.18 3.31 6.15
C GLU A 72 -1.31 3.42 7.40
N ASP A 73 -0.04 3.79 7.23
CA ASP A 73 0.91 3.98 8.34
C ASP A 73 0.48 5.16 9.23
N PHE A 74 0.04 6.26 8.61
CA PHE A 74 -0.35 7.48 9.31
C PHE A 74 -1.83 7.50 9.71
N ARG A 75 -2.59 6.40 9.57
CA ARG A 75 -4.05 6.38 9.81
C ARG A 75 -4.49 6.75 11.24
N ARG A 76 -3.56 6.69 12.21
CA ARG A 76 -3.81 7.01 13.64
C ARG A 76 -3.17 8.32 14.07
N VAL A 77 -2.52 9.02 13.15
CA VAL A 77 -1.88 10.30 13.39
C VAL A 77 -2.91 11.41 13.17
N ASP A 78 -2.83 12.47 13.95
CA ASP A 78 -3.73 13.62 13.82
C ASP A 78 -3.48 14.38 12.49
N ASN A 79 -4.53 15.03 11.99
CA ASN A 79 -4.47 15.72 10.70
C ASN A 79 -3.45 16.87 10.67
N LYS A 80 -3.20 17.53 11.80
CA LYS A 80 -2.23 18.64 11.88
C LYS A 80 -0.83 18.10 11.62
N THR A 81 -0.44 17.03 12.31
CA THR A 81 0.86 16.37 12.13
C THR A 81 1.03 15.85 10.69
N ILE A 82 0.01 15.21 10.12
CA ILE A 82 0.05 14.75 8.73
C ILE A 82 0.24 15.91 7.76
N CYS A 83 -0.45 17.04 7.98
CA CYS A 83 -0.35 18.22 7.12
C CYS A 83 1.07 18.80 7.12
N TYR A 84 1.66 18.99 8.30
CA TYR A 84 3.03 19.48 8.42
C TYR A 84 4.06 18.51 7.84
N ASP A 85 3.88 17.21 8.03
CA ASP A 85 4.78 16.19 7.49
C ASP A 85 4.77 16.20 5.94
N ILE A 86 3.59 16.22 5.31
CA ILE A 86 3.47 16.29 3.85
C ILE A 86 4.08 17.60 3.34
N LEU A 87 3.77 18.73 3.98
CA LEU A 87 4.33 20.03 3.60
C LEU A 87 5.85 20.02 3.67
N PHE A 88 6.42 19.53 4.77
CA PHE A 88 7.87 19.45 4.94
C PHE A 88 8.51 18.57 3.88
N LYS A 89 7.94 17.38 3.61
CA LYS A 89 8.43 16.49 2.55
C LYS A 89 8.35 17.13 1.17
N ALA A 90 7.26 17.80 0.85
CA ALA A 90 7.09 18.49 -0.44
C ALA A 90 8.13 19.60 -0.63
N LEU A 91 8.42 20.39 0.41
CA LEU A 91 9.40 21.48 0.35
C LEU A 91 10.85 21.00 0.24
N ASN A 92 11.17 19.82 0.81
CA ASN A 92 12.51 19.25 0.77
C ASN A 92 12.75 18.29 -0.41
N SER A 93 11.69 17.89 -1.12
CA SER A 93 11.81 16.96 -2.24
C SER A 93 12.25 17.69 -3.50
N PRO A 94 13.21 17.14 -4.28
CA PRO A 94 13.52 17.68 -5.60
C PRO A 94 12.33 17.53 -6.55
N VAL A 95 12.34 18.30 -7.62
CA VAL A 95 11.33 18.22 -8.69
C VAL A 95 11.32 16.81 -9.27
N SER A 96 10.16 16.16 -9.29
CA SER A 96 10.00 14.84 -9.89
C SER A 96 10.08 14.91 -11.42
N PRO A 97 11.01 14.21 -12.08
CA PRO A 97 11.11 14.19 -13.55
C PRO A 97 9.89 13.55 -14.23
N GLU A 98 9.21 12.65 -13.52
CA GLU A 98 8.07 11.90 -14.06
C GLU A 98 6.75 12.67 -13.93
N LEU A 99 6.62 13.53 -12.92
CA LEU A 99 5.42 14.32 -12.67
C LEU A 99 5.56 15.77 -13.19
N CYS A 100 6.79 16.26 -13.37
CA CYS A 100 7.04 17.58 -13.92
C CYS A 100 6.52 17.69 -15.36
N GLY A 101 5.70 18.71 -15.62
CA GLY A 101 5.07 18.91 -16.93
C GLY A 101 3.94 17.92 -17.24
N TYR A 102 3.48 17.10 -16.27
CA TYR A 102 2.38 16.16 -16.49
C TYR A 102 1.13 16.85 -17.08
N TRP A 103 0.77 18.01 -16.53
CA TRP A 103 -0.34 18.84 -17.00
C TRP A 103 -0.11 19.47 -18.39
N GLN A 104 1.15 19.56 -18.83
CA GLN A 104 1.54 20.03 -20.16
C GLN A 104 1.59 18.88 -21.18
N GLY A 105 1.20 17.67 -20.79
CA GLY A 105 1.21 16.48 -21.65
C GLY A 105 2.50 15.65 -21.57
N ASN A 106 3.46 16.01 -20.71
CA ASN A 106 4.65 15.19 -20.46
C ASN A 106 4.27 13.98 -19.59
N LYS A 107 3.89 12.87 -20.23
CA LYS A 107 3.47 11.64 -19.55
C LYS A 107 4.55 10.57 -19.68
N ARG A 108 4.71 9.78 -18.63
CA ARG A 108 5.50 8.55 -18.64
C ARG A 108 4.98 7.64 -19.78
N LYS A 109 5.88 7.30 -20.70
CA LYS A 109 5.63 6.41 -21.84
C LYS A 109 5.62 4.95 -21.41
#